data_AF-A0A4C1UAW0-F1
#
_entry.id   AF-A0A4C1UAW0-F1
#
_cell.length_a   1.000
_cell.length_b   1.000
_cell.length_c   1.000
_cell.angle_alpha   90.00
_cell.angle_beta   90.00
_cell.angle_gamma   90.00
#
_symmetry.space_group_name_H-M   'P 1'
#
loop_
_entity.id
_entity.type
_entity.pdbx_description
1 polymer ?
#
loop_
_entity_poly.entity_id
_entity_poly.type
_entity_poly.pdbx_seq_one_letter_code
_entity_poly.pdbx_strand_id
1 'polypeptide(L)'
;MAPKKKKATKEEILQKKREAERKRYAKIKNDPQKREELREKERLKYLKKKEKGTRKLVENMTPREHRDAKKKWKVHCTKYRSKKKVLANITNSFIKENTPDSDASASCQMVPEVVVRNNKKEMKKLKN
;
A
#
# COMPACT_ATOMS: atom_id res chain seq x y z
N MET A 1 -0.30 -31.00 40.94
CA MET A 1 -0.20 -29.53 40.85
C MET A 1 -0.09 -29.12 39.38
N ALA A 2 -0.96 -28.25 38.86
CA ALA A 2 -0.87 -27.81 37.47
C ALA A 2 0.39 -26.96 37.23
N PRO A 3 1.16 -27.18 36.15
CA PRO A 3 2.39 -26.43 35.90
C PRO A 3 2.09 -24.94 35.67
N LYS A 4 2.83 -24.07 36.37
CA LYS A 4 2.72 -22.62 36.24
C LYS A 4 3.15 -22.20 34.82
N LYS A 5 2.25 -21.57 34.05
CA LYS A 5 2.54 -21.09 32.69
C LYS A 5 3.66 -20.03 32.75
N LYS A 6 4.68 -20.18 31.89
CA LYS A 6 5.75 -19.18 31.73
C LYS A 6 5.13 -17.86 31.28
N LYS A 7 5.60 -16.74 31.85
CA LYS A 7 5.18 -15.40 31.43
C LYS A 7 5.71 -15.16 30.01
N ALA A 8 4.82 -14.77 29.09
CA ALA A 8 5.18 -14.48 27.71
C ALA A 8 6.18 -13.31 27.64
N THR A 9 7.11 -13.38 26.70
CA THR A 9 8.07 -12.29 26.48
C THR A 9 7.38 -11.06 25.90
N LYS A 10 8.00 -9.88 26.04
CA LYS A 10 7.45 -8.63 25.50
C LYS A 10 7.21 -8.70 23.99
N GLU A 11 8.09 -9.40 23.26
CA GLU A 11 7.97 -9.58 21.82
C GLU A 11 6.81 -10.49 21.43
N GLU A 12 6.61 -11.60 22.14
CA GLU A 12 5.46 -12.49 21.94
C GLU A 12 4.14 -11.76 22.18
N ILE A 13 4.06 -10.96 23.25
CA ILE A 13 2.88 -10.14 23.54
C ILE A 13 2.63 -9.15 22.41
N LEU A 14 3.68 -8.49 21.90
CA LEU A 14 3.56 -7.52 20.82
C LEU A 14 3.13 -8.20 19.51
N GLN A 15 3.66 -9.37 19.21
CA GLN A 15 3.28 -10.14 18.02
C GLN A 15 1.81 -10.57 18.08
N LYS A 16 1.36 -11.08 19.23
CA LYS A 16 -0.05 -11.43 19.45
C LYS A 16 -0.98 -10.23 19.27
N LYS A 17 -0.57 -9.04 19.72
CA LYS A 17 -1.33 -7.79 19.49
C LYS A 17 -1.42 -7.45 18.00
N ARG A 18 -0.31 -7.51 17.25
CA ARG A 18 -0.30 -7.27 15.79
C ARG A 18 -1.21 -8.24 15.04
N GLU A 19 -1.19 -9.52 15.42
CA GLU A 19 -2.02 -10.55 14.79
C GLU A 19 -3.51 -10.34 15.09
N ALA A 20 -3.86 -10.01 16.33
CA ALA A 20 -5.23 -9.67 16.71
C ALA A 20 -5.74 -8.45 15.95
N GLU A 21 -4.90 -7.42 15.81
CA GLU A 21 -5.22 -6.22 15.03
C GLU A 21 -5.39 -6.53 13.54
N ARG A 22 -4.51 -7.36 12.95
CA ARG A 22 -4.64 -7.82 11.55
C ARG A 22 -5.97 -8.55 11.32
N LYS A 23 -6.34 -9.46 12.23
CA LYS A 23 -7.63 -10.17 12.19
C LYS A 23 -8.82 -9.22 12.32
N ARG A 24 -8.75 -8.23 13.22
CA ARG A 24 -9.79 -7.20 13.37
C ARG A 24 -9.96 -6.40 12.08
N TYR A 25 -8.87 -5.92 11.47
CA TYR A 25 -8.94 -5.17 10.22
C TYR A 25 -9.47 -6.01 9.06
N ALA A 26 -9.11 -7.30 8.99
CA ALA A 26 -9.67 -8.21 8.00
C ALA A 26 -11.20 -8.33 8.13
N LYS A 27 -11.72 -8.47 9.35
CA LYS A 27 -13.17 -8.51 9.62
C LYS A 27 -13.87 -7.22 9.17
N ILE A 28 -13.31 -6.05 9.50
CA ILE A 28 -13.85 -4.75 9.09
C ILE A 28 -13.81 -4.61 7.56
N LYS A 29 -12.74 -5.08 6.92
CA LYS A 29 -12.61 -5.00 5.47
C LYS A 29 -13.61 -5.91 4.77
N ASN A 30 -13.91 -7.09 5.32
CA ASN A 30 -14.82 -8.06 4.68
C ASN A 30 -16.29 -7.62 4.77
N ASP A 31 -16.68 -6.92 5.83
CA ASP A 31 -18.03 -6.40 6.02
C ASP A 31 -18.24 -5.06 5.29
N PRO A 32 -19.18 -4.95 4.33
CA PRO A 32 -19.44 -3.72 3.59
C PRO A 32 -19.85 -2.54 4.47
N GLN A 33 -20.72 -2.76 5.46
CA GLN A 33 -21.24 -1.70 6.33
C GLN A 33 -20.11 -1.12 7.19
N LYS A 34 -19.35 -1.99 7.86
CA LYS A 34 -18.19 -1.56 8.67
C LYS A 34 -17.11 -0.90 7.83
N ARG A 35 -16.94 -1.31 6.57
CA ARG A 35 -16.01 -0.68 5.64
C ARG A 35 -16.44 0.74 5.30
N GLU A 36 -17.73 0.98 5.08
CA GLU A 36 -18.28 2.32 4.82
C GLU A 36 -18.19 3.23 6.03
N GLU A 37 -18.53 2.74 7.22
CA GLU A 37 -18.34 3.47 8.48
C GLU A 37 -16.88 3.90 8.67
N LEU A 38 -15.92 3.01 8.38
CA LEU A 38 -14.50 3.34 8.47
C LEU A 38 -14.11 4.43 7.46
N ARG A 39 -14.65 4.38 6.23
CA ARG A 39 -14.41 5.42 5.22
C ARG A 39 -14.94 6.77 5.67
N GLU A 40 -16.17 6.82 6.18
CA GLU A 40 -16.77 8.08 6.63
C GLU A 40 -16.02 8.64 7.85
N LYS A 41 -15.62 7.78 8.79
CA LYS A 41 -14.78 8.19 9.92
C LYS A 41 -13.44 8.80 9.49
N GLU A 42 -12.75 8.19 8.52
CA GLU A 42 -11.51 8.74 7.98
C GLU A 42 -11.75 10.03 7.19
N ARG A 43 -12.88 10.16 6.48
CA ARG A 43 -13.30 11.39 5.80
C ARG A 43 -13.52 12.53 6.80
N LEU A 44 -14.31 12.32 7.85
CA LEU A 44 -14.54 13.30 8.91
C LEU A 44 -13.24 13.70 9.61
N LYS A 45 -12.34 12.74 9.85
CA LYS A 45 -11.01 13.01 10.41
C LYS A 45 -10.16 13.87 9.48
N TYR A 46 -10.24 13.67 8.17
CA TYR A 46 -9.57 14.53 7.18
C TYR A 46 -10.16 15.95 7.21
N LEU A 47 -11.49 16.09 7.21
CA LEU A 47 -12.17 17.38 7.30
C LEU A 47 -11.78 18.14 8.56
N LYS A 48 -11.81 17.50 9.73
CA LYS A 48 -11.34 18.08 11.00
C LYS A 48 -9.89 18.55 10.95
N LYS A 49 -9.01 17.82 10.25
CA LYS A 49 -7.59 18.24 10.06
C LYS A 49 -7.44 19.42 9.10
N LYS A 50 -8.34 19.52 8.11
CA LYS A 50 -8.41 20.65 7.18
C LYS A 50 -8.90 21.90 7.90
N GLU A 51 -9.99 21.78 8.67
CA GLU A 51 -10.54 22.85 9.52
C GLU A 51 -9.52 23.37 10.53
N LYS A 52 -8.81 22.48 11.23
CA LYS A 52 -7.73 22.84 12.16
C LYS A 52 -6.49 23.47 11.49
N GLY A 53 -6.42 23.52 10.15
CA GLY A 53 -5.27 24.07 9.41
C GLY A 53 -4.01 23.19 9.41
N THR A 54 -4.01 22.05 10.12
CA THR A 54 -2.87 21.10 10.11
C THR A 54 -2.68 20.48 8.73
N ARG A 55 -3.74 20.39 7.91
CA ARG A 55 -3.66 19.90 6.53
C ARG A 55 -4.17 20.97 5.57
N LYS A 56 -3.25 21.56 4.81
CA LYS A 56 -3.54 22.57 3.79
C LYS A 56 -3.62 21.93 2.39
N LEU A 57 -4.49 22.48 1.55
CA LEU A 57 -4.44 22.24 0.10
C LEU A 57 -3.28 23.05 -0.50
N VAL A 58 -2.80 22.65 -1.68
CA VAL A 58 -1.68 23.32 -2.35
C VAL A 58 -2.00 24.79 -2.63
N GLU A 59 -3.24 25.10 -3.03
CA GLU A 59 -3.75 26.46 -3.24
C GLU A 59 -3.64 27.34 -1.99
N ASN A 60 -3.77 26.73 -0.81
CA ASN A 60 -3.74 27.42 0.49
C ASN A 60 -2.35 27.36 1.15
N MET A 61 -1.33 26.82 0.48
CA MET A 61 0.05 26.78 0.99
C MET A 61 0.79 28.05 0.59
N THR A 62 1.62 28.56 1.49
CA THR A 62 2.60 29.58 1.11
C THR A 62 3.65 28.98 0.17
N PRO A 63 4.34 29.79 -0.66
CA PRO A 63 5.39 29.30 -1.55
C PRO A 63 6.51 28.53 -0.81
N ARG A 64 6.83 28.94 0.42
CA ARG A 64 7.83 28.29 1.28
C ARG A 64 7.38 26.92 1.76
N GLU A 65 6.15 26.81 2.26
CA GLU A 65 5.54 25.54 2.67
C GLU A 65 5.43 24.56 1.50
N HIS A 66 5.02 25.06 0.33
CA HIS A 66 4.93 24.24 -0.88
C HIS A 66 6.31 23.70 -1.30
N ARG A 67 7.36 24.51 -1.22
CA ARG A 67 8.74 24.08 -1.49
C ARG A 67 9.18 22.98 -0.52
N ASP A 68 8.90 23.13 0.77
CA ASP A 68 9.25 22.13 1.78
C ASP A 68 8.48 20.82 1.58
N ALA A 69 7.20 20.91 1.24
CA ALA A 69 6.37 19.75 0.87
C ALA A 69 6.94 19.03 -0.36
N LYS A 70 7.34 19.77 -1.40
CA LYS A 70 7.97 19.21 -2.61
C LYS A 70 9.31 18.55 -2.30
N LYS A 71 10.12 19.13 -1.40
CA LYS A 71 11.38 18.53 -0.94
C LYS A 71 11.13 17.18 -0.26
N LYS A 72 10.18 17.12 0.67
CA LYS A 72 9.77 15.87 1.35
C LYS A 72 9.24 14.84 0.34
N TRP A 73 8.40 15.28 -0.60
CA TRP A 73 7.85 14.41 -1.65
C TRP A 73 8.95 13.78 -2.51
N LYS A 74 9.94 14.56 -2.97
CA LYS A 74 11.09 14.05 -3.72
C LYS A 74 11.83 12.96 -2.93
N VAL A 75 12.14 13.20 -1.66
CA VAL A 75 12.81 12.21 -0.79
C VAL A 75 12.00 10.93 -0.67
N HIS A 76 10.68 11.04 -0.44
CA HIS A 76 9.80 9.87 -0.36
C HIS A 76 9.75 9.09 -1.68
N CYS A 77 9.66 9.78 -2.82
CA CYS A 77 9.68 9.17 -4.14
C CYS A 77 10.99 8.42 -4.40
N THR A 78 12.14 9.04 -4.11
CA THR A 78 13.45 8.39 -4.26
C THR A 78 13.55 7.14 -3.38
N LYS A 79 13.14 7.24 -2.10
CA LYS A 79 13.14 6.10 -1.17
C LYS A 79 12.19 4.98 -1.62
N TYR A 80 11.04 5.32 -2.16
CA TYR A 80 10.11 4.32 -2.71
C TYR A 80 10.71 3.60 -3.92
N ARG A 81 11.29 4.37 -4.86
CA ARG A 81 11.94 3.81 -6.07
C ARG A 81 13.12 2.92 -5.73
N SER A 82 13.98 3.33 -4.79
CA SER A 82 15.12 2.51 -4.35
C SER A 82 14.67 1.20 -3.71
N LYS A 83 13.69 1.25 -2.80
CA LYS A 83 13.08 0.04 -2.21
C LYS A 83 12.50 -0.89 -3.27
N LYS A 84 11.78 -0.34 -4.25
CA LYS A 84 11.21 -1.12 -5.34
C LYS A 84 12.29 -1.79 -6.18
N LYS A 85 13.39 -1.09 -6.48
CA LYS A 85 14.55 -1.65 -7.20
C LYS A 85 15.21 -2.79 -6.41
N VAL A 86 15.46 -2.58 -5.12
CA VAL A 86 16.04 -3.62 -4.26
C VAL A 86 15.16 -4.87 -4.22
N LEU A 87 13.85 -4.69 -4.05
CA LEU A 87 12.91 -5.82 -4.05
C LEU A 87 12.90 -6.55 -5.39
N ALA A 88 12.86 -5.82 -6.51
CA ALA A 88 12.93 -6.42 -7.85
C ALA A 88 14.22 -7.21 -8.05
N ASN A 89 15.35 -6.69 -7.59
CA ASN A 89 16.63 -7.40 -7.69
C ASN A 89 16.62 -8.70 -6.87
N ILE A 90 16.11 -8.68 -5.64
CA ILE A 90 15.97 -9.87 -4.79
C ILE A 90 15.06 -10.90 -5.46
N THR A 91 13.91 -10.47 -5.97
CA THR A 91 12.98 -11.35 -6.67
C THR A 91 13.61 -11.96 -7.92
N ASN A 92 14.33 -11.16 -8.71
CA ASN A 92 14.98 -11.64 -9.93
C ASN A 92 16.14 -12.62 -9.64
N SER A 93 16.95 -12.40 -8.60
CA SER A 93 17.97 -13.37 -8.19
C SER A 93 17.33 -14.67 -7.73
N PHE A 94 16.29 -14.60 -6.89
CA PHE A 94 15.55 -15.77 -6.46
C PHE A 94 14.99 -16.58 -7.64
N ILE A 95 14.36 -15.90 -8.61
CA ILE A 95 13.85 -16.56 -9.82
C ILE A 95 14.99 -17.22 -10.60
N LYS A 96 16.12 -16.53 -10.80
CA LYS A 96 17.27 -17.07 -11.53
C LYS A 96 17.88 -18.30 -10.84
N GLU A 97 17.94 -18.29 -9.51
CA GLU A 97 18.50 -19.40 -8.72
C GLU A 97 17.55 -20.61 -8.66
N ASN A 98 16.24 -20.41 -8.77
CA ASN A 98 15.23 -21.45 -8.57
C ASN A 98 14.49 -21.87 -9.85
N THR A 99 14.82 -21.26 -11.00
CA THR A 99 14.29 -21.65 -12.31
C THR A 99 15.43 -22.35 -13.05
N PRO A 100 15.37 -23.67 -13.27
CA PRO A 100 16.36 -24.34 -14.10
C PRO A 100 16.37 -23.70 -15.49
N ASP A 101 17.54 -23.60 -16.13
CA ASP A 101 17.66 -23.19 -17.53
C ASP A 101 16.90 -24.22 -18.38
N SER A 102 15.62 -23.96 -18.63
CA SER A 102 14.82 -24.80 -19.52
C SER A 102 15.41 -24.61 -20.91
N ASP A 103 15.96 -25.70 -21.46
CA ASP A 103 16.42 -25.77 -22.84
C ASP A 103 15.43 -25.09 -23.78
N ALA A 104 15.98 -24.37 -24.76
CA ALA A 104 15.27 -23.56 -25.73
C ALA A 104 14.43 -24.39 -26.74
N SER A 105 13.54 -25.28 -26.27
CA SER A 105 12.66 -26.09 -27.13
C SER A 105 11.16 -26.01 -26.77
N ALA A 106 10.76 -25.15 -25.85
CA ALA A 106 9.34 -24.87 -25.63
C ALA A 106 8.86 -23.75 -26.57
N SER A 107 8.47 -24.13 -27.78
CA SER A 107 7.67 -23.35 -28.72
C SER A 107 6.66 -22.44 -27.99
N CYS A 108 6.84 -21.13 -28.12
CA CYS A 108 5.95 -20.10 -27.61
C CYS A 108 4.60 -20.19 -28.34
N GLN A 109 3.64 -20.95 -27.79
CA GLN A 109 2.24 -20.78 -28.16
C GLN A 109 1.80 -19.39 -27.69
N MET A 110 1.66 -18.48 -28.65
CA MET A 110 1.12 -17.14 -28.46
C MET A 110 -0.32 -17.25 -27.94
N VAL A 111 -0.49 -17.24 -26.61
CA VAL A 111 -1.78 -16.94 -26.01
C VAL A 111 -2.06 -15.45 -26.21
N PRO A 112 -3.19 -15.06 -26.84
CA PRO A 112 -3.47 -13.65 -27.08
C PRO A 112 -3.64 -12.92 -25.74
N GLU A 113 -2.79 -11.92 -25.54
CA GLU A 113 -2.83 -11.02 -24.39
C GLU A 113 -4.15 -10.23 -24.41
N VAL A 114 -5.06 -10.57 -23.50
CA VAL A 114 -6.27 -9.76 -23.26
C VAL A 114 -5.83 -8.47 -22.57
N VAL A 115 -5.57 -7.46 -23.39
CA VAL A 115 -5.24 -6.10 -22.96
C VAL A 115 -6.47 -5.47 -22.28
N VAL A 116 -6.63 -5.68 -20.98
CA VAL A 116 -7.58 -4.88 -20.17
C VAL A 116 -6.95 -3.51 -19.89
N ARG A 117 -6.99 -2.63 -20.90
CA ARG A 117 -6.69 -1.20 -20.73
C ARG A 117 -7.80 -0.57 -19.89
N ASN A 118 -7.46 -0.18 -18.67
CA ASN A 118 -8.30 0.66 -17.80
C ASN A 118 -8.46 2.07 -18.40
N ASN A 119 -9.40 2.22 -19.33
CA ASN A 119 -9.79 3.49 -19.94
C ASN A 119 -10.69 4.30 -19.00
N LYS A 120 -10.10 4.99 -18.00
CA LYS A 120 -10.84 6.02 -17.22
C LYS A 120 -10.67 7.45 -17.78
N LYS A 121 -9.92 7.62 -18.87
CA LYS A 121 -9.61 8.94 -19.45
C LYS A 121 -10.50 9.37 -20.62
N GLU A 122 -11.21 8.46 -21.29
CA GLU A 122 -12.03 8.79 -22.47
C GLU A 122 -13.44 9.32 -22.14
N MET A 123 -14.04 8.92 -21.00
CA MET A 123 -15.38 9.38 -20.59
C MET A 123 -15.47 10.87 -20.20
N LYS A 124 -14.35 11.61 -20.18
CA LYS A 124 -14.33 13.06 -19.92
C LYS A 124 -14.34 13.92 -21.18
N LYS A 125 -14.25 13.33 -22.38
CA LYS A 125 -14.25 14.09 -23.64
C LYS A 125 -15.61 14.18 -24.34
N LEU A 126 -16.63 13.47 -23.84
CA LEU A 126 -18.01 13.51 -24.37
C LEU A 126 -18.97 14.44 -23.60
N LYS A 127 -18.44 15.40 -22.82
CA LYS A 127 -19.25 16.38 -22.09
C LYS A 127 -18.77 17.82 -22.29
N ASN A 128 -18.24 18.12 -23.47
CA ASN A 128 -18.10 19.49 -23.94
C ASN A 128 -18.95 19.66 -25.20
#